data_AF-A0A6A5U923-F1
#
_entry.id   AF-A0A6A5U923-F1
#
_cell.length_a   1.000
_cell.length_b   1.000
_cell.length_c   1.000
_cell.angle_alpha   90.00
_cell.angle_beta   90.00
_cell.angle_gamma   90.00
#
_symmetry.space_group_name_H-M   'P 1'
#
loop_
_entity.id
_entity.type
_entity.pdbx_description
1 polymer ?
#
loop_
_entity_poly.entity_id
_entity_poly.type
_entity_poly.pdbx_seq_one_letter_code
_entity_poly.pdbx_strand_id
1 'polypeptide(L)'
;MQRLPQIREANLSLISAFESHSAYASQFQQRQGKIYFMWDFAMRTEAMFQSILHNYPPPDTPATRRTIPNVPPSAMNDAQRDELEKDAVGRCMLLWTMITDTSPMSGIMFGEMPGQGVDLGDEVRRAAEAVNDVLSQQEQESETAQTSTVG
;
A
#
# COMPACT_ATOMS: atom_id res chain seq x y z
N MET A 1 13.81 7.45 -6.50
CA MET A 1 13.58 7.01 -5.11
C MET A 1 14.31 5.67 -4.86
N GLN A 2 15.34 5.60 -4.01
CA GLN A 2 16.22 4.41 -3.92
C GLN A 2 15.60 3.17 -3.26
N ARG A 3 14.41 3.29 -2.65
CA ARG A 3 13.84 2.25 -1.76
C ARG A 3 12.54 1.59 -2.26
N LEU A 4 12.10 1.93 -3.48
CA LEU A 4 10.90 1.32 -4.09
C LEU A 4 10.93 -0.22 -4.10
N PRO A 5 12.06 -0.90 -4.39
CA PRO A 5 12.13 -2.36 -4.31
C PRO A 5 11.83 -2.92 -2.91
N GLN A 6 12.33 -2.28 -1.85
CA GLN A 6 12.12 -2.71 -0.46
C GLN A 6 10.68 -2.48 -0.01
N ILE A 7 10.08 -1.34 -0.38
CA ILE A 7 8.67 -1.06 -0.08
C ILE A 7 7.79 -2.11 -0.79
N ARG A 8 8.11 -2.43 -2.05
CA ARG A 8 7.44 -3.48 -2.80
C ARG A 8 7.56 -4.86 -2.13
N GLU A 9 8.76 -5.25 -1.70
CA GLU A 9 8.98 -6.52 -0.99
C GLU A 9 8.16 -6.60 0.31
N ALA A 10 8.07 -5.50 1.06
CA ALA A 10 7.22 -5.42 2.23
C ALA A 10 5.72 -5.54 1.87
N ASN A 11 5.28 -4.88 0.78
CA ASN A 11 3.90 -5.01 0.28
C ASN A 11 3.56 -6.44 -0.16
N LEU A 12 4.49 -7.17 -0.80
CA LEU A 12 4.31 -8.58 -1.16
C LEU A 12 4.19 -9.49 0.07
N SER A 13 4.95 -9.18 1.13
CA SER A 13 4.83 -9.88 2.41
C SER A 13 3.46 -9.64 3.05
N LEU A 14 2.95 -8.41 2.96
CA LEU A 14 1.60 -8.06 3.42
C LEU A 14 0.50 -8.76 2.61
N ILE A 15 0.64 -8.84 1.29
CA ILE A 15 -0.27 -9.63 0.43
C ILE A 15 -0.30 -11.09 0.87
N SER A 16 0.87 -11.69 1.10
CA SER A 16 0.99 -13.09 1.54
C SER A 16 0.32 -13.32 2.90
N ALA A 17 0.47 -12.37 3.83
CA ALA A 17 -0.19 -12.41 5.14
C ALA A 17 -1.72 -12.31 5.05
N PHE A 18 -2.26 -11.55 4.08
CA PHE A 18 -3.69 -11.57 3.82
C PHE A 18 -4.15 -12.91 3.24
N GLU A 19 -3.38 -13.50 2.32
CA GLU A 19 -3.70 -14.78 1.69
C GLU A 19 -3.68 -15.96 2.67
N SER A 20 -2.82 -15.91 3.70
CA SER A 20 -2.76 -16.91 4.78
C SER A 20 -3.89 -16.75 5.81
N HIS A 21 -4.58 -15.61 5.83
CA HIS A 21 -5.59 -15.33 6.83
C HIS A 21 -6.80 -16.29 6.71
N SER A 22 -7.30 -16.79 7.85
CA SER A 22 -8.37 -17.80 7.88
C SER A 22 -9.67 -17.37 7.17
N ALA A 23 -9.99 -16.07 7.21
CA ALA A 23 -11.15 -15.49 6.53
C ALA A 23 -10.92 -15.17 5.04
N TYR A 24 -9.70 -15.27 4.51
CA TYR A 24 -9.37 -14.85 3.15
C TYR A 24 -10.15 -15.63 2.10
N ALA A 25 -10.12 -16.97 2.16
CA ALA A 25 -10.74 -17.80 1.13
C ALA A 25 -12.25 -17.52 0.97
N SER A 26 -12.97 -17.34 2.08
CA SER A 26 -14.40 -17.04 2.04
C SER A 26 -14.70 -15.62 1.56
N GLN A 27 -13.95 -14.63 2.05
CA GLN A 27 -14.09 -13.23 1.63
C GLN A 27 -13.71 -13.01 0.16
N PHE A 28 -12.66 -13.70 -0.32
CA PHE A 28 -12.21 -13.66 -1.71
C PHE A 28 -13.27 -14.19 -2.68
N GLN A 29 -13.90 -15.34 -2.36
CA GLN A 29 -14.98 -15.90 -3.16
C GLN A 29 -16.17 -14.95 -3.29
N GLN A 30 -16.51 -14.26 -2.20
CA GLN A 30 -17.63 -13.33 -2.15
C GLN A 30 -17.25 -11.92 -2.63
N ARG A 31 -15.96 -11.67 -2.85
CA ARG A 31 -15.37 -10.35 -3.16
C ARG A 31 -15.82 -9.26 -2.19
N GLN A 32 -15.91 -9.61 -0.91
CA GLN A 32 -16.38 -8.71 0.14
C GLN A 32 -15.71 -9.00 1.48
N GLY A 33 -15.68 -8.00 2.35
CA GLY A 33 -15.07 -8.08 3.68
C GLY A 33 -13.70 -7.41 3.75
N LYS A 34 -13.27 -7.12 4.99
CA LYS A 34 -12.09 -6.32 5.30
C LYS A 34 -10.78 -6.94 4.78
N ILE A 35 -10.58 -8.25 4.97
CA ILE A 35 -9.38 -8.96 4.50
C ILE A 35 -9.30 -8.93 2.98
N TYR A 36 -10.41 -9.24 2.29
CA TYR A 36 -10.44 -9.17 0.84
C TYR A 36 -10.20 -7.75 0.32
N PHE A 37 -10.83 -6.74 0.93
CA PHE A 37 -10.64 -5.35 0.52
C PHE A 37 -9.19 -4.89 0.68
N MET A 38 -8.58 -5.17 1.84
CA MET A 38 -7.19 -4.80 2.09
C MET A 38 -6.22 -5.55 1.16
N TRP A 39 -6.49 -6.83 0.89
CA TRP A 39 -5.75 -7.60 -0.11
C TRP A 39 -5.88 -7.02 -1.53
N ASP A 40 -7.10 -6.71 -2.01
CA ASP A 40 -7.31 -6.13 -3.35
C ASP A 40 -6.61 -4.77 -3.46
N PHE A 41 -6.66 -3.99 -2.38
CA PHE A 41 -5.98 -2.71 -2.32
C PHE A 41 -4.46 -2.86 -2.39
N ALA A 42 -3.86 -3.81 -1.66
CA ALA A 42 -2.43 -4.13 -1.70
C ALA A 42 -1.98 -4.70 -3.06
N MET A 43 -2.81 -5.55 -3.69
CA MET A 43 -2.57 -6.09 -5.03
C MET A 43 -2.58 -5.00 -6.12
N ARG A 44 -3.51 -4.03 -6.02
CA ARG A 44 -3.51 -2.88 -6.93
C ARG A 44 -2.27 -2.00 -6.73
N THR A 45 -1.81 -1.85 -5.49
CA THR A 45 -0.55 -1.14 -5.20
C THR A 45 0.65 -1.90 -5.77
N GLU A 46 0.68 -3.24 -5.70
CA GLU A 46 1.72 -4.05 -6.36
C GLU A 46 1.75 -3.82 -7.87
N ALA A 47 0.59 -3.75 -8.53
CA ALA A 47 0.54 -3.45 -9.96
C ALA A 47 1.12 -2.06 -10.30
N MET A 48 1.04 -1.09 -9.38
CA MET A 48 1.71 0.20 -9.53
C MET A 48 3.23 0.08 -9.40
N PHE A 49 3.73 -0.72 -8.44
CA PHE A 49 5.17 -1.01 -8.37
C PHE A 49 5.68 -1.73 -9.62
N GLN A 50 4.90 -2.67 -10.15
CA GLN A 50 5.21 -3.33 -11.43
C GLN A 50 5.31 -2.32 -12.58
N SER A 51 4.35 -1.38 -12.65
CA SER A 51 4.38 -0.28 -13.62
C SER A 51 5.69 0.50 -13.51
N ILE A 52 6.07 0.93 -12.30
CA ILE A 52 7.28 1.76 -12.06
C ILE A 52 8.57 0.99 -12.37
N LEU A 53 8.72 -0.24 -11.85
CA LEU A 53 9.97 -1.00 -11.93
C LEU A 53 10.21 -1.67 -13.29
N HIS A 54 9.13 -2.05 -13.98
CA HIS A 54 9.21 -2.82 -15.23
C HIS A 54 8.65 -2.07 -16.44
N ASN A 55 8.28 -0.81 -16.27
CA ASN A 55 7.77 0.05 -17.34
C ASN A 55 6.51 -0.52 -18.01
N TYR A 56 5.60 -1.10 -17.22
CA TYR A 56 4.25 -1.46 -17.67
C TYR A 56 3.31 -0.26 -17.59
N PRO A 57 2.16 -0.26 -18.29
CA PRO A 57 1.11 0.72 -18.05
C PRO A 57 0.57 0.61 -16.62
N PRO A 58 0.25 1.73 -15.95
CA PRO A 58 -0.31 1.71 -14.61
C PRO A 58 -1.72 1.10 -14.59
N PRO A 59 -2.11 0.43 -13.49
CA PRO A 59 -3.48 -0.06 -13.33
C PRO A 59 -4.49 1.10 -13.25
N ASP A 60 -5.73 0.91 -13.73
CA ASP A 60 -6.81 1.88 -13.45
C ASP A 60 -7.15 1.82 -11.96
N THR A 61 -6.78 2.87 -11.24
CA THR A 61 -7.15 3.07 -9.84
C THR A 61 -7.93 4.38 -9.68
N PRO A 62 -8.90 4.47 -8.75
CA PRO A 62 -9.62 5.72 -8.51
C PRO A 62 -8.72 6.91 -8.18
N ALA A 63 -7.56 6.66 -7.54
CA ALA A 63 -6.60 7.68 -7.12
C ALA A 63 -5.80 8.27 -8.30
N THR A 64 -5.51 7.46 -9.32
CA THR A 64 -4.72 7.87 -10.50
C THR A 64 -5.57 8.40 -11.65
N ARG A 65 -6.89 8.25 -11.54
CA ARG A 65 -7.84 8.59 -12.59
C ARG A 65 -7.81 10.10 -12.87
N ARG A 66 -7.42 10.45 -14.11
CA ARG A 66 -7.31 11.81 -14.71
C ARG A 66 -5.98 12.54 -14.52
N THR A 67 -5.08 12.08 -13.65
CA THR A 67 -3.78 12.73 -13.43
C THR A 67 -2.63 11.90 -14.00
N ILE A 68 -2.70 10.57 -13.88
CA ILE A 68 -1.74 9.65 -14.48
C ILE A 68 -2.30 9.11 -15.81
N PRO A 69 -1.60 9.29 -16.94
CA PRO A 69 -2.00 8.71 -18.21
C PRO A 69 -1.83 7.19 -18.20
N ASN A 70 -2.70 6.48 -18.91
CA ASN A 70 -2.56 5.03 -19.12
C ASN A 70 -1.50 4.73 -20.21
N VAL A 71 -0.26 5.09 -19.92
CA VAL A 71 0.93 4.81 -20.74
C VAL A 71 2.07 4.35 -19.82
N PRO A 72 3.08 3.62 -20.32
CA PRO A 72 4.26 3.26 -19.53
C PRO A 72 4.99 4.48 -18.92
N PRO A 73 5.62 4.37 -17.74
CA PRO A 73 6.41 5.45 -17.12
C PRO A 73 7.50 6.08 -18.01
N SER A 74 8.08 5.32 -18.93
CA SER A 74 9.03 5.83 -19.93
C SER A 74 8.43 6.88 -20.87
N ALA A 75 7.11 6.85 -21.08
CA ALA A 75 6.36 7.82 -21.89
C ALA A 75 5.73 8.95 -21.06
N MET A 76 5.86 8.90 -19.73
CA MET A 76 5.39 9.94 -18.82
C MET A 76 6.40 11.09 -18.72
N ASN A 77 5.94 12.27 -18.33
CA ASN A 77 6.83 13.34 -17.85
C ASN A 77 7.26 13.09 -16.40
N ASP A 78 8.23 13.87 -15.90
CA ASP A 78 8.77 13.69 -14.54
C ASP A 78 7.70 13.88 -13.45
N ALA A 79 6.79 14.84 -13.61
CA ALA A 79 5.73 15.09 -12.64
C ALA A 79 4.75 13.91 -12.54
N GLN A 80 4.40 13.30 -13.68
CA GLN A 80 3.54 12.11 -13.73
C GLN A 80 4.22 10.88 -13.12
N ARG A 81 5.53 10.69 -13.35
CA ARG A 81 6.29 9.63 -12.70
C ARG A 81 6.35 9.82 -11.18
N ASP A 82 6.66 11.03 -10.74
CA ASP A 82 6.71 11.39 -9.32
C ASP A 82 5.35 11.22 -8.63
N GLU A 83 4.25 11.61 -9.29
CA GLU A 83 2.89 11.39 -8.77
C GLU A 83 2.55 9.90 -8.69
N LEU A 84 2.91 9.08 -9.69
CA LEU A 84 2.71 7.64 -9.67
C LEU A 84 3.49 6.98 -8.52
N GLU A 85 4.74 7.38 -8.31
CA GLU A 85 5.57 6.91 -7.19
C GLU A 85 4.95 7.30 -5.84
N LYS A 86 4.55 8.56 -5.68
CA LYS A 86 3.91 9.07 -4.46
C LYS A 86 2.59 8.37 -4.16
N ASP A 87 1.78 8.07 -5.16
CA ASP A 87 0.52 7.34 -4.95
C ASP A 87 0.80 5.89 -4.52
N ALA A 88 1.74 5.19 -5.16
CA ALA A 88 2.12 3.83 -4.75
C ALA A 88 2.58 3.78 -3.28
N VAL A 89 3.44 4.73 -2.88
CA VAL A 89 3.95 4.84 -1.50
C VAL A 89 2.84 5.27 -0.52
N GLY A 90 2.03 6.27 -0.90
CA GLY A 90 0.92 6.76 -0.08
C GLY A 90 -0.14 5.68 0.18
N ARG A 91 -0.36 4.77 -0.76
CA ARG A 91 -1.24 3.62 -0.59
C ARG A 91 -0.70 2.61 0.42
N CYS A 92 0.62 2.37 0.47
CA CYS A 92 1.23 1.55 1.52
C CYS A 92 1.04 2.17 2.91
N MET A 93 1.18 3.50 3.03
CA MET A 93 0.94 4.22 4.28
C MET A 93 -0.55 4.19 4.70
N LEU A 94 -1.47 4.28 3.73
CA LEU A 94 -2.89 4.13 3.98
C LEU A 94 -3.25 2.71 4.44
N LEU A 95 -2.65 1.67 3.85
CA LEU A 95 -2.81 0.28 4.30
C LEU A 95 -2.38 0.10 5.75
N TRP A 96 -1.18 0.57 6.10
CA TRP A 96 -0.72 0.57 7.49
C TRP A 96 -1.75 1.23 8.41
N THR A 97 -2.17 2.44 8.06
CA THR A 97 -3.17 3.20 8.84
C THR A 97 -4.45 2.40 9.03
N MET A 98 -5.02 1.82 7.97
CA MET A 98 -6.25 1.03 8.04
C MET A 98 -6.11 -0.27 8.84
N ILE A 99 -4.92 -0.88 8.85
CA ILE A 99 -4.62 -2.11 9.61
C ILE A 99 -4.49 -1.80 11.10
N THR A 100 -3.85 -0.68 11.45
CA THR A 100 -3.66 -0.26 12.84
C THR A 100 -4.80 0.57 13.41
N ASP A 101 -5.71 1.05 12.56
CA ASP A 101 -6.85 1.84 13.00
C ASP A 101 -7.78 0.98 13.86
N THR A 102 -7.83 1.32 15.14
CA THR A 102 -8.74 0.73 16.12
C THR A 102 -10.01 1.57 16.31
N SER A 103 -10.18 2.63 15.51
CA SER A 103 -11.36 3.47 15.58
C SER A 103 -12.62 2.75 15.07
N PRO A 104 -13.81 3.10 15.58
CA PRO A 104 -15.08 2.57 15.07
C PRO A 104 -15.38 2.93 13.61
N MET A 105 -14.68 3.93 13.02
CA MET A 105 -14.93 4.36 11.64
C MET A 105 -14.51 3.31 10.62
N SER A 106 -13.38 2.61 10.85
CA SER A 106 -12.95 1.52 9.96
C SER A 106 -13.99 0.40 9.94
N GLY A 107 -14.59 0.07 11.09
CA GLY A 107 -15.68 -0.89 11.19
C GLY A 107 -16.88 -0.52 10.33
N ILE A 108 -17.32 0.75 10.37
CA ILE A 108 -18.41 1.25 9.52
C ILE A 108 -18.06 1.15 8.03
N MET A 109 -16.82 1.50 7.65
CA MET A 109 -16.34 1.45 6.26
C MET A 109 -16.39 0.03 5.68
N PHE A 110 -16.17 -1.00 6.51
CA PHE A 110 -16.18 -2.40 6.11
C PHE A 110 -17.50 -3.13 6.42
N GLY A 111 -18.52 -2.41 6.90
CA GLY A 111 -19.81 -2.99 7.26
C GLY A 111 -19.74 -3.92 8.48
N GLU A 112 -18.74 -3.75 9.33
CA GLU A 112 -18.58 -4.51 10.58
C GLU A 112 -19.59 -4.00 11.62
N MET A 113 -20.26 -4.92 12.31
CA MET A 113 -21.10 -4.55 13.45
C MET A 113 -20.22 -4.11 14.63
N PRO A 114 -20.67 -3.15 15.47
CA PRO A 114 -19.93 -2.77 16.68
C PRO A 114 -19.59 -4.00 17.54
N GLY A 115 -18.31 -4.17 17.88
CA GLY A 115 -17.84 -5.33 18.65
C GLY A 115 -17.62 -6.62 17.84
N GLN A 116 -17.82 -6.59 16.51
CA GLN A 116 -17.56 -7.69 15.58
C GLN A 116 -16.52 -7.33 14.52
N GLY A 117 -15.55 -6.48 14.88
CA GLY A 117 -14.46 -6.16 13.97
C GLY A 117 -13.72 -7.42 13.54
N VAL A 118 -13.31 -7.49 12.28
CA VAL A 118 -12.46 -8.59 11.81
C VAL A 118 -11.09 -8.39 12.45
N ASP A 119 -10.71 -9.32 13.32
CA ASP A 119 -9.32 -9.44 13.74
C ASP A 119 -8.48 -9.79 12.51
N LEU A 120 -7.52 -8.93 12.20
CA LEU A 120 -6.61 -9.11 11.08
C LEU A 120 -5.52 -10.14 11.40
N GLY A 121 -5.36 -10.50 12.67
CA GLY A 121 -4.34 -11.44 13.14
C GLY A 121 -2.94 -10.83 13.23
N ASP A 122 -2.07 -11.48 14.00
CA ASP A 122 -0.72 -10.99 14.28
C ASP A 122 0.18 -10.98 13.03
N GLU A 123 -0.06 -11.89 12.08
CA GLU A 123 0.76 -11.97 10.87
C GLU A 123 0.56 -10.75 9.96
N VAL A 124 -0.69 -10.32 9.75
CA VAL A 124 -1.01 -9.10 8.99
C VAL A 124 -0.43 -7.88 9.70
N ARG A 125 -0.55 -7.79 11.03
CA ARG A 125 0.01 -6.66 11.80
C ARG A 125 1.52 -6.58 11.67
N ARG A 126 2.24 -7.69 11.85
CA ARG A 126 3.70 -7.75 11.67
C ARG A 126 4.13 -7.39 10.24
N ALA A 127 3.41 -7.87 9.23
CA ALA A 127 3.71 -7.52 7.85
C ALA A 127 3.47 -6.04 7.56
N ALA A 128 2.44 -5.44 8.16
CA ALA A 128 2.16 -4.02 8.04
C ALA A 128 3.19 -3.15 8.79
N GLU A 129 3.67 -3.60 9.96
CA GLU A 129 4.78 -2.97 10.68
C GLU A 129 6.04 -2.93 9.81
N ALA A 130 6.37 -4.04 9.14
CA ALA A 130 7.52 -4.09 8.22
C ALA A 130 7.39 -3.09 7.06
N VAL A 131 6.18 -2.88 6.53
CA VAL A 131 5.92 -1.81 5.53
C VAL A 131 6.20 -0.44 6.14
N ASN A 132 5.67 -0.17 7.34
CA ASN A 132 5.87 1.12 8.01
C ASN A 132 7.35 1.38 8.34
N ASP A 133 8.09 0.37 8.80
CA ASP A 133 9.52 0.50 9.12
C ASP A 133 10.34 0.91 7.90
N VAL A 134 10.07 0.32 6.74
CA VAL A 134 10.73 0.70 5.48
C VAL A 134 10.38 2.15 5.10
N LEU A 135 9.12 2.56 5.29
CA LEU A 135 8.66 3.93 5.02
C LEU A 135 9.26 4.96 5.97
N SER A 136 9.27 4.72 7.29
CA SER A 136 9.77 5.68 8.29
C SER A 136 11.29 5.88 8.22
N GLN A 137 12.04 4.84 7.84
CA GLN A 137 13.48 4.98 7.56
C GLN A 137 13.76 5.96 6.40
N GLN A 138 12.80 6.20 5.50
CA GLN A 138 12.90 7.20 4.42
C GLN A 138 12.88 8.65 4.94
N GLU A 139 12.15 8.91 6.03
CA GLU A 139 12.01 10.25 6.61
C GLU A 139 13.29 10.67 7.34
N GLN A 140 13.94 9.74 8.05
CA GLN A 140 15.17 9.99 8.80
C GLN A 140 16.39 10.26 7.90
N GLU A 141 16.53 9.56 6.77
CA GLU A 141 17.62 9.81 5.82
C GLU A 141 17.49 11.18 5.13
N SER A 142 16.26 11.64 4.92
CA SER A 142 15.97 12.94 4.30
C SER A 142 16.31 14.12 5.23
N GLU A 143 16.08 13.98 6.55
CA GLU A 143 16.46 15.00 7.55
C GLU A 143 17.98 15.06 7.81
N THR A 144 18.66 13.92 7.75
CA THR A 144 20.12 13.85 7.98
C THR A 144 20.93 14.43 6.80
N ALA A 145 20.41 14.31 5.57
CA ALA A 145 21.03 14.90 4.38
C ALA A 145 20.91 16.45 4.34
N GLN A 146 19.82 17.02 4.88
CA GLN A 146 19.63 18.47 4.95
C GLN A 146 20.53 19.14 6.00
N THR A 147 20.85 18.45 7.09
CA THR A 147 21.73 18.99 8.15
C THR A 147 23.23 18.93 7.81
N SER A 148 23.65 18.04 6.90
CA SER A 148 25.06 17.92 6.49
C SER A 148 25.49 18.92 5.39
N THR A 149 24.56 19.67 4.79
CA THR A 149 24.86 20.66 3.72
C THR A 149 25.13 22.08 4.29
N VAL A 150 25.11 22.24 5.61
CA VAL A 150 25.33 23.53 6.30
C VAL A 150 26.64 23.52 7.12
N GLY A 151 27.53 22.54 6.89
CA GLY A 151 28.84 22.41 7.55
C GLY A 151 30.00 22.91 6.70
#